data_AF-A0A327PK61-F1
#
_entry.id   AF-A0A327PK61-F1
#
_cell.length_a   1.000
_cell.length_b   1.000
_cell.length_c   1.000
_cell.angle_alpha   90.00
_cell.angle_beta   90.00
_cell.angle_gamma   90.00
#
_symmetry.space_group_name_H-M   'P 1'
#
loop_
_entity.id
_entity.type
_entity.pdbx_description
1 polymer ?
#
loop_
_entity_poly.entity_id
_entity_poly.type
_entity_poly.pdbx_seq_one_letter_code
_entity_poly.pdbx_strand_id
1 'polypeptide(L)' 'MKPITPKELIKILESLGFEFQRSKGSHQVFKHQDGRRTVVPLHTKELKQVH' A
#
# COMPACT_ATOMS: atom_id res chain seq x y z
N MET A 1 18.97 6.45 -3.06
CA MET A 1 17.60 5.94 -3.29
C MET A 1 16.95 5.67 -1.94
N LYS A 2 15.98 6.51 -1.53
CA LYS A 2 15.30 6.38 -0.24
C LYS A 2 14.25 5.26 -0.37
N PRO A 3 14.23 4.24 0.49
CA PRO A 3 13.18 3.23 0.45
C PRO A 3 11.84 3.91 0.74
N ILE A 4 10.86 3.69 -0.14
CA ILE A 4 9.48 4.13 0.11
C ILE A 4 9.00 3.37 1.34
N THR A 5 8.77 4.09 2.43
CA THR A 5 8.21 3.49 3.62
C THR A 5 6.73 3.17 3.38
N PRO A 6 6.17 2.16 4.04
CA PRO A 6 4.75 1.85 3.91
C PRO A 6 3.87 3.08 4.20
N LYS A 7 4.28 3.95 5.14
CA LYS A 7 3.60 5.22 5.43
C LYS A 7 3.53 6.17 4.22
N GLU A 8 4.59 6.30 3.45
CA GLU A 8 4.59 7.15 2.26
C GLU A 8 3.73 6.53 1.15
N LEU A 9 3.77 5.21 0.98
CA LEU A 9 2.90 4.52 0.03
C LEU A 9 1.41 4.68 0.39
N ILE A 10 1.08 4.61 1.68
CA ILE A 10 -0.29 4.84 2.17
C ILE A 10 -0.73 6.27 1.85
N LYS A 11 0.09 7.29 2.14
CA LYS A 11 -0.24 8.68 1.78
C LYS A 11 -0.47 8.89 0.28
N ILE A 12 0.35 8.26 -0.56
CA ILE A 12 0.19 8.34 -2.01
C ILE A 12 -1.14 7.69 -2.41
N LEU A 13 -1.46 6.51 -1.86
CA LEU A 13 -2.71 5.81 -2.12
C LEU A 13 -3.92 6.64 -1.67
N GLU A 14 -3.90 7.20 -0.46
CA GLU A 14 -4.95 8.09 0.04
C GLU A 14 -5.13 9.33 -0.86
N SER A 15 -4.03 9.94 -1.31
CA SER A 15 -4.06 11.08 -2.25
C SER A 15 -4.61 10.68 -3.63
N LEU A 16 -4.38 9.45 -4.06
CA LEU A 16 -4.96 8.87 -5.27
C LEU A 16 -6.42 8.43 -5.09
N GLY A 17 -7.03 8.63 -3.91
CA GLY A 17 -8.43 8.26 -3.63
C GLY A 17 -8.63 6.80 -3.23
N PHE A 18 -7.56 6.09 -2.87
CA PHE A 18 -7.67 4.74 -2.32
C PHE A 18 -7.99 4.83 -0.83
N GLU A 19 -9.03 4.11 -0.43
CA GLU A 19 -9.46 4.02 0.96
C GLU A 19 -9.00 2.69 1.57
N PHE A 20 -8.60 2.72 2.83
CA PHE A 20 -8.28 1.50 3.56
C PHE A 20 -9.53 0.62 3.69
N GLN A 21 -9.43 -0.62 3.24
CA GLN A 21 -10.56 -1.57 3.29
C GLN A 21 -10.42 -2.57 4.44
N ARG A 22 -9.26 -3.23 4.57
CA ARG A 22 -9.01 -4.19 5.66
C ARG A 22 -7.54 -4.53 5.79
N SER A 23 -7.11 -4.93 6.98
CA SER A 23 -5.79 -5.51 7.23
C SER A 23 -5.92 -7.01 7.41
N LYS A 24 -5.01 -7.78 6.81
CA LYS A 24 -4.84 -9.21 7.12
C LYS A 24 -3.38 -9.46 7.50
N GLY A 25 -3.14 -9.57 8.81
CA GLY A 25 -1.79 -9.62 9.36
C GLY A 25 -1.00 -8.38 8.96
N SER A 26 0.17 -8.59 8.37
CA SER A 26 1.08 -7.51 7.96
C SER A 26 0.83 -6.99 6.54
N HIS A 27 -0.37 -7.21 5.99
CA HIS A 27 -0.79 -6.65 4.72
C HIS A 27 -2.03 -5.80 4.93
N GLN A 28 -2.03 -4.60 4.36
CA GLN A 28 -3.20 -3.74 4.26
C GLN A 28 -3.77 -3.80 2.86
N VAL A 29 -5.08 -3.92 2.76
CA VAL A 29 -5.80 -3.86 1.50
C VAL A 29 -6.46 -2.49 1.40
N PHE A 30 -6.20 -1.82 0.29
CA PHE A 30 -6.79 -0.54 -0.08
C PHE A 30 -7.69 -0.73 -1.29
N LYS A 31 -8.82 -0.03 -1.32
CA LYS A 31 -9.78 -0.06 -2.42
C LYS A 31 -10.03 1.37 -2.90
N HIS A 32 -9.96 1.57 -4.20
CA HIS A 32 -10.38 2.80 -4.86
C HIS A 32 -11.86 2.71 -5.24
N GLN A 33 -12.56 3.84 -5.28
CA GLN A 33 -13.98 3.89 -5.64
C GLN A 33 -14.25 3.42 -7.08
N ASP A 34 -13.28 3.59 -8.00
CA ASP A 34 -13.23 3.02 -9.36
C ASP A 34 -13.28 1.48 -9.41
N GLY A 35 -13.12 0.81 -8.27
CA GLY A 35 -13.14 -0.66 -8.16
C GLY A 35 -11.76 -1.30 -8.11
N ARG A 36 -10.69 -0.52 -8.32
CA ARG A 36 -9.29 -1.00 -8.15
C ARG A 36 -9.02 -1.38 -6.70
N ARG A 37 -8.20 -2.40 -6.49
CA ARG A 37 -7.74 -2.82 -5.16
C ARG A 37 -6.24 -3.01 -5.18
N THR A 38 -5.58 -2.54 -4.13
CA THR A 38 -4.13 -2.65 -3.92
C THR A 38 -3.87 -3.29 -2.56
N VAL A 39 -2.83 -4.11 -2.48
CA VAL A 39 -2.36 -4.68 -1.21
C VAL A 39 -0.99 -4.11 -0.90
N VAL A 40 -0.89 -3.42 0.24
CA VAL A 40 0.34 -2.84 0.76
C VAL A 40 0.90 -3.74 1.86
N PRO A 41 2.09 -4.34 1.68
CA PRO A 41 2.77 -5.02 2.76
C PRO A 41 3.33 -3.99 3.75
N LEU A 42 3.02 -4.18 5.03
CA LEU A 42 3.53 -3.41 6.15
C LEU A 42 4.80 -4.03 6.78
N HIS A 43 5.20 -5.24 6.37
CA HIS A 43 6.45 -5.82 6.84
C HIS A 43 7.65 -5.05 6.28
N THR A 44 8.35 -4.38 7.19
CA THR A 44 9.64 -3.71 7.01
C THR A 44 10.71 -4.72 6.58
N LYS A 45 10.85 -4.94 5.27
CA LYS A 45 12.12 -5.22 4.56
C LYS A 45 11.80 -5.46 3.09
N GLU A 46 12.26 -4.53 2.25
CA GLU A 46 12.26 -4.63 0.79
C GLU A 46 10.93 -5.04 0.15
N LEU A 47 10.18 -4.04 -0.32
CA LEU A 47 9.42 -4.22 -1.55
C LEU A 47 10.43 -4.58 -2.66
N LYS A 48 10.77 -5.87 -2.80
CA LYS A 48 11.55 -6.36 -3.91
C LYS A 48 10.73 -6.07 -5.16
N GLN A 49 11.12 -5.01 -5.85
CA GLN A 49 10.80 -4.80 -7.24
C GLN A 49 11.40 -6.01 -7.97
N VAL A 50 10.55 -6.98 -8.30
CA VAL A 50 10.94 -8.10 -9.16
C VAL A 50 11.25 -7.50 -10.53
N HIS A 51 12.51 -7.64 -10.95
CA HIS A 51 12.93 -7.48 -12.33
C HIS A 51 12.77 -8.82 -13.04
#